data_AF-A0A9W8D028-F1
#
_entry.id   AF-A0A9W8D028-F1
#
_cell.length_a   1.000
_cell.length_b   1.000
_cell.length_c   1.000
_cell.angle_alpha   90.00
_cell.angle_beta   90.00
_cell.angle_gamma   90.00
#
_symmetry.space_group_name_H-M   'P 1'
#
loop_
_entity.id
_entity.type
_entity.pdbx_description
1 polymer ?
#
loop_
_entity_poly.entity_id
_entity_poly.type
_entity_poly.pdbx_seq_one_letter_code
_entity_poly.pdbx_strand_id
1 'polypeptide(L)'
;MPLQQPPILLQYMPMPSMTSQQEQQPWMQVVQQAHEAWQARQAWLSAEQAWQECILAEKAWLVLQEWLSTEQAQQAQPLAQQERPPAKKARPRRSAKPQQKADCLYIDELSQATLQSMAGRCVLIDPGRRDLLFAMHEDSSIEDKQLYRYTRNQQRKETRVTRFKRILEKVKPADIAAAERSLGAGSCVKPDLVLFKEYLKARAQVADKLTIFYNETYTVHPTSTHQIHMFKTSEPQSFPLHRKLRLSAYVNQKQADQRLIKKLRKEFGPNAVIVIGDWSAPMNRFHEPIRGKSWRMLLKRGGFEVYLIKEYLTSKTCPNCYGQLSNTRYVPNPRPFRHTKRPMVKCHGLLSCQSEKCLESIGKIEDEKEGEKECEKKEKVQRWWNRDLAAVLNFRHILFSLRETGIAPTRFQRKQPTEAPKARKPRKTKACKPRKTPSPTNNLPAQL
;
A
#
# COMPACT_ATOMS: atom_id res chain seq x y z
N MET A 1 28.96 -5.42 -25.84
CA MET A 1 30.20 -5.32 -26.63
C MET A 1 30.41 -3.86 -26.99
N PRO A 2 31.56 -3.24 -26.70
CA PRO A 2 31.84 -1.91 -27.23
C PRO A 2 31.99 -2.03 -28.75
N LEU A 3 31.29 -1.19 -29.50
CA LEU A 3 31.42 -1.10 -30.95
C LEU A 3 32.89 -0.77 -31.26
N GLN A 4 33.65 -1.75 -31.75
CA GLN A 4 35.07 -1.61 -32.12
C GLN A 4 35.26 -0.80 -33.42
N GLN A 5 34.20 -0.19 -33.96
CA GLN A 5 34.26 0.57 -35.21
C GLN A 5 33.47 1.88 -35.09
N PRO A 6 33.96 2.99 -35.68
CA PRO A 6 33.23 4.25 -35.73
C PRO A 6 31.88 4.05 -36.45
N PRO A 7 30.87 4.89 -36.16
CA PRO A 7 29.56 4.78 -36.80
C PRO A 7 29.70 4.87 -38.33
N ILE A 8 28.98 4.00 -39.04
CA ILE A 8 28.96 3.81 -40.50
C ILE A 8 28.83 5.14 -41.29
N LEU A 9 28.28 6.18 -40.67
CA LEU A 9 28.19 7.54 -41.21
C LEU A 9 29.54 8.19 -41.58
N LEU A 10 30.67 7.73 -41.02
CA LEU A 10 32.01 8.21 -41.41
C LEU A 10 32.63 7.43 -42.57
N GLN A 11 32.12 6.24 -42.93
CA GLN A 11 32.62 5.43 -44.04
C GLN A 11 31.97 5.76 -45.39
N TYR A 12 30.83 6.45 -45.40
CA TYR A 12 30.00 6.67 -46.59
C TYR A 12 29.55 8.13 -46.76
N MET A 13 30.38 9.11 -46.41
CA MET A 13 30.18 10.45 -46.96
C MET A 13 30.72 10.44 -48.40
N PRO A 14 29.88 10.63 -49.43
CA PRO A 14 30.36 10.69 -50.80
C PRO A 14 31.32 11.89 -50.92
N MET A 15 32.56 11.62 -51.31
CA MET A 15 33.53 12.67 -51.64
C MET A 15 32.92 13.51 -52.77
N PRO A 16 32.65 14.81 -52.58
CA PRO A 16 32.30 15.67 -53.69
C PRO A 16 33.48 15.67 -54.67
N SER A 17 33.21 15.52 -55.97
CA SER A 17 34.22 15.56 -57.02
C SER A 17 34.77 16.98 -57.15
N MET A 18 35.67 17.35 -56.25
CA MET A 18 36.33 18.65 -56.19
C MET A 18 37.72 18.49 -56.82
N THR A 19 37.93 19.17 -57.95
CA THR A 19 39.09 19.02 -58.85
C THR A 19 40.31 19.87 -58.46
N SER A 20 40.31 20.51 -57.29
CA SER A 20 41.42 21.33 -56.79
C SER A 20 41.98 20.80 -55.47
N GLN A 21 43.30 20.59 -55.40
CA GLN A 21 44.02 20.19 -54.18
C GLN A 21 43.83 21.19 -53.02
N GLN A 22 43.54 22.46 -53.32
CA GLN A 22 43.29 23.49 -52.29
C GLN A 22 41.95 23.32 -51.55
N GLU A 23 40.97 22.62 -52.13
CA GLU A 23 39.64 22.43 -51.52
C GLU A 23 39.53 21.14 -50.70
N GLN A 24 40.46 20.19 -50.86
CA GLN A 24 40.47 18.91 -50.14
C GLN A 24 41.12 19.00 -48.74
N GLN A 25 42.06 19.92 -48.57
CA GLN A 25 42.81 20.14 -47.32
C GLN A 25 41.90 20.49 -46.12
N PRO A 26 40.93 21.42 -46.22
CA PRO A 26 40.03 21.74 -45.11
C PRO A 26 39.13 20.57 -44.71
N TRP A 27 38.66 19.77 -45.69
CA TRP A 27 37.80 18.62 -45.44
C TRP A 27 38.52 17.49 -44.71
N MET A 28 39.77 17.21 -45.09
CA MET A 28 40.60 16.22 -44.39
C MET A 28 40.87 16.65 -42.94
N GLN A 29 41.10 17.96 -42.69
CA GLN A 29 41.24 18.48 -41.34
C GLN A 29 39.96 18.34 -40.50
N VAL A 30 38.78 18.56 -41.09
CA VAL A 30 37.49 18.39 -40.39
C VAL A 30 37.23 16.92 -40.03
N VAL A 31 37.54 15.99 -40.93
CA VAL A 31 37.40 14.54 -40.68
C VAL A 31 38.38 14.08 -39.60
N GLN A 32 39.62 14.57 -39.64
CA GLN A 32 40.64 14.30 -38.63
C GLN A 32 40.19 14.79 -37.24
N GLN A 33 39.71 16.03 -37.14
CA GLN A 33 39.21 16.60 -35.88
C GLN A 33 37.98 15.86 -35.34
N ALA A 34 37.07 15.44 -36.23
CA ALA A 34 35.90 14.66 -35.83
C ALA A 34 36.29 13.26 -35.30
N HIS A 35 37.32 12.66 -35.89
CA HIS A 35 37.86 11.38 -35.43
C HIS A 35 38.55 11.50 -34.07
N GLU A 36 39.38 12.53 -33.88
CA GLU A 36 40.04 12.84 -32.60
C GLU A 36 39.03 13.14 -31.49
N ALA A 37 37.96 13.90 -31.78
CA ALA A 37 36.88 14.16 -30.84
C ALA A 37 36.10 12.89 -30.46
N TRP A 38 35.90 11.97 -31.41
CA TRP A 38 35.27 10.68 -31.13
C TRP A 38 36.15 9.80 -30.25
N GLN A 39 37.46 9.73 -30.51
CA GLN A 39 38.41 9.00 -29.66
C GLN A 39 38.48 9.60 -28.25
N ALA A 40 38.53 10.93 -28.13
CA ALA A 40 38.50 11.62 -26.84
C ALA A 40 37.21 11.35 -26.05
N ARG A 41 36.06 11.25 -26.74
CA ARG A 41 34.78 10.90 -26.12
C ARG A 41 34.74 9.44 -25.64
N GLN A 42 35.34 8.50 -26.37
CA GLN A 42 35.44 7.12 -25.91
C GLN A 42 36.38 6.98 -24.70
N ALA A 43 37.52 7.69 -24.72
CA ALA A 43 38.43 7.76 -23.58
C ALA A 43 37.78 8.39 -22.35
N TRP A 44 36.95 9.42 -22.54
CA TRP A 44 36.19 10.05 -21.46
C TRP A 44 35.13 9.13 -20.87
N LEU A 45 34.39 8.38 -21.70
CA LEU A 45 33.39 7.40 -21.23
C LEU A 45 34.03 6.21 -20.49
N SER A 46 35.19 5.73 -20.94
CA SER A 46 35.92 4.68 -20.21
C SER A 46 36.52 5.21 -18.91
N ALA A 47 37.02 6.45 -18.91
CA ALA A 47 37.51 7.12 -17.70
C ALA A 47 36.37 7.42 -16.72
N GLU A 48 35.16 7.76 -17.18
CA GLU A 48 34.00 8.00 -16.32
C GLU A 48 33.47 6.69 -15.73
N GLN A 49 33.44 5.59 -16.49
CA GLN A 49 33.14 4.26 -15.93
C GLN A 49 34.19 3.81 -14.91
N ALA A 50 35.48 3.96 -15.22
CA ALA A 50 36.56 3.66 -14.28
C ALA A 50 36.50 4.55 -13.04
N TRP A 51 36.17 5.84 -13.19
CA TRP A 51 36.00 6.78 -12.07
C TRP A 51 34.77 6.46 -11.22
N GLN A 52 33.64 6.06 -11.82
CA GLN A 52 32.46 5.60 -11.11
C GLN A 52 32.72 4.30 -10.33
N GLU A 53 33.49 3.37 -10.91
CA GLU A 53 33.93 2.13 -10.23
C GLU A 53 34.95 2.41 -9.12
N CYS A 54 35.91 3.32 -9.34
CA CYS A 54 36.86 3.79 -8.33
C CYS A 54 36.15 4.51 -7.17
N ILE A 55 35.17 5.38 -7.44
CA ILE A 55 34.40 6.05 -6.38
C ILE A 55 33.60 5.06 -5.53
N LEU A 56 33.01 4.04 -6.16
CA LEU A 56 32.29 3.00 -5.44
C LEU A 56 33.22 2.11 -4.63
N ALA A 57 34.42 1.81 -5.13
CA ALA A 57 35.44 1.04 -4.43
C ALA A 57 36.07 1.82 -3.27
N GLU A 58 36.47 3.08 -3.50
CA GLU A 58 37.22 3.91 -2.55
C GLU A 58 36.32 4.41 -1.41
N LYS A 59 35.07 4.80 -1.69
CA LYS A 59 34.10 5.15 -0.64
C LYS A 59 33.66 3.93 0.18
N ALA A 60 33.56 2.75 -0.44
CA ALA A 60 33.27 1.52 0.29
C ALA A 60 34.47 1.09 1.17
N TRP A 61 35.69 1.29 0.70
CA TRP A 61 36.92 0.92 1.40
C TRP A 61 37.24 1.88 2.55
N LEU A 62 37.06 3.18 2.38
CA LEU A 62 37.22 4.18 3.46
C LEU A 62 36.21 3.96 4.59
N VAL A 63 34.94 3.66 4.27
CA VAL A 63 33.92 3.31 5.27
C VAL A 63 34.26 1.99 5.98
N LEU A 64 34.89 1.03 5.28
CA LEU A 64 35.36 -0.22 5.87
C LEU A 64 36.58 -0.01 6.78
N GLN A 65 37.52 0.87 6.42
CA GLN A 65 38.68 1.19 7.25
C GLN A 65 38.31 2.00 8.49
N GLU A 66 37.41 2.98 8.37
CA GLU A 66 36.91 3.75 9.52
C GLU A 66 36.15 2.83 10.49
N TRP A 67 35.42 1.84 9.96
CA TRP A 67 34.73 0.85 10.80
C TRP A 67 35.70 -0.15 11.46
N LEU A 68 36.66 -0.70 10.72
CA LEU A 68 37.68 -1.63 11.24
C LEU A 68 38.58 -0.99 12.31
N SER A 69 38.94 0.28 12.15
CA SER A 69 39.72 1.03 13.14
C SER A 69 38.92 1.30 14.42
N THR A 70 37.61 1.57 14.32
CA THR A 70 36.75 1.69 15.51
C THR A 70 36.51 0.35 16.23
N GLU A 71 36.52 -0.78 15.50
CA GLU A 71 36.36 -2.12 16.07
C GLU A 71 37.64 -2.60 16.80
N GLN A 72 38.81 -2.34 16.21
CA GLN A 72 40.11 -2.64 16.83
C GLN A 72 40.39 -1.74 18.05
N ALA A 73 39.98 -0.47 18.01
CA ALA A 73 40.07 0.43 19.17
C ALA A 73 39.18 0.00 20.34
N GLN A 74 38.06 -0.69 20.08
CA GLN A 74 37.19 -1.26 21.12
C GLN A 74 37.72 -2.58 21.70
N GLN A 75 38.57 -3.31 20.97
CA GLN A 75 39.17 -4.58 21.42
C GLN A 75 40.53 -4.39 22.12
N ALA A 76 41.20 -3.25 21.95
CA ALA A 76 42.54 -2.98 22.50
C ALA A 76 42.56 -2.29 23.89
N GLN A 77 41.41 -2.09 24.55
CA GLN A 77 41.41 -1.60 25.94
C GLN A 77 41.85 -2.72 26.91
N PRO A 78 42.90 -2.52 27.74
CA PRO A 78 43.34 -3.54 28.68
C PRO A 78 42.27 -3.82 29.75
N LEU A 79 42.10 -5.10 30.11
CA LEU A 79 41.32 -5.58 31.24
C LEU A 79 41.92 -5.09 32.57
N ALA A 80 41.70 -3.82 32.90
CA ALA A 80 41.87 -3.31 34.25
C ALA A 80 40.55 -3.49 35.01
N GLN A 81 40.65 -4.11 36.18
CA GLN A 81 39.56 -4.35 37.12
C GLN A 81 38.75 -3.07 37.35
N GLN A 82 37.52 -3.02 36.86
CA GLN A 82 36.55 -1.99 37.21
C GLN A 82 35.40 -2.63 37.97
N GLU A 83 35.25 -2.17 39.21
CA GLU A 83 34.15 -2.48 40.11
C GLU A 83 32.79 -2.25 39.44
N ARG A 84 31.79 -3.03 39.86
CA ARG A 84 30.42 -2.98 39.35
C ARG A 84 29.87 -1.54 39.39
N PRO A 85 29.48 -0.93 38.25
CA PRO A 85 28.85 0.37 38.28
C PRO A 85 27.44 0.24 38.89
N PRO A 86 26.96 1.25 39.64
CA PRO A 86 25.62 1.23 40.19
C PRO A 86 24.58 1.24 39.08
N ALA A 87 23.41 0.67 39.37
CA ALA A 87 22.31 0.43 38.46
C ALA A 87 22.09 1.58 37.45
N LYS A 88 22.19 1.27 36.15
CA LYS A 88 21.91 2.19 35.05
C LYS A 88 20.56 2.87 35.30
N LYS A 89 20.60 4.18 35.58
CA LYS A 89 19.40 5.04 35.58
C LYS A 89 18.66 4.82 34.26
N ALA A 90 17.34 4.68 34.36
CA ALA A 90 16.47 4.42 33.23
C ALA A 90 16.79 5.38 32.09
N ARG A 91 17.01 4.85 30.88
CA ARG A 91 17.11 5.66 29.66
C ARG A 91 15.92 6.64 29.63
N PRO A 92 16.14 7.94 29.39
CA PRO A 92 15.03 8.86 29.17
C PRO A 92 14.17 8.27 28.05
N ARG A 93 12.86 8.20 28.31
CA ARG A 93 11.88 7.81 27.30
C ARG A 93 12.18 8.62 26.05
N ARG A 94 12.30 7.95 24.89
CA ARG A 94 12.37 8.62 23.59
C ARG A 94 11.40 9.79 23.61
N SER A 95 11.95 11.00 23.51
CA SER A 95 11.16 12.22 23.29
C SER A 95 10.18 11.91 22.16
N ALA A 96 8.95 12.39 22.32
CA ALA A 96 7.92 12.29 21.31
C ALA A 96 8.55 12.70 19.97
N LYS A 97 8.37 11.87 18.93
CA LYS A 97 8.71 12.29 17.57
C LYS A 97 8.09 13.68 17.36
N PRO A 98 8.82 14.64 16.76
CA PRO A 98 8.24 15.93 16.43
C PRO A 98 6.91 15.67 15.71
N GLN A 99 5.83 16.28 16.21
CA GLN A 99 4.52 16.18 15.59
C GLN A 99 4.68 16.53 14.11
N GLN A 100 4.55 15.53 13.24
CA GLN A 100 4.41 15.80 11.82
C GLN A 100 3.20 16.71 11.69
N LYS A 101 3.38 17.90 11.09
CA LYS A 101 2.31 18.83 10.74
C LYS A 101 1.15 18.01 10.16
N ALA A 102 -0.03 18.08 10.77
CA ALA A 102 -1.14 17.21 10.41
C ALA A 102 -1.47 17.39 8.92
N ASP A 103 -1.37 16.32 8.12
CA ASP A 103 -1.62 16.38 6.67
C ASP A 103 -3.06 16.83 6.31
N CYS A 104 -3.99 16.75 7.28
CA CYS A 104 -5.39 17.17 7.20
C CYS A 104 -5.84 17.67 8.58
N LEU A 105 -6.66 18.71 8.59
CA LEU A 105 -7.34 19.21 9.79
C LEU A 105 -8.46 18.26 10.18
N TYR A 106 -8.76 18.22 11.48
CA TYR A 106 -9.97 17.58 11.96
C TYR A 106 -11.15 18.55 11.88
N ILE A 107 -12.34 18.00 11.67
CA ILE A 107 -13.56 18.80 11.51
C ILE A 107 -13.99 19.50 12.81
N ASP A 108 -13.62 18.95 13.97
CA ASP A 108 -13.88 19.57 15.27
C ASP A 108 -12.87 20.69 15.63
N GLU A 109 -11.84 20.89 14.81
CA GLU A 109 -10.92 22.03 14.93
C GLU A 109 -11.39 23.25 14.12
N LEU A 110 -12.46 23.12 13.33
CA LEU A 110 -13.02 24.21 12.53
C LEU A 110 -13.95 25.09 13.37
N SER A 111 -14.01 26.38 13.02
CA SER A 111 -14.99 27.30 13.60
C SER A 111 -16.42 26.90 13.22
N GLN A 112 -17.39 27.19 14.08
CA GLN A 112 -18.81 26.96 13.77
C GLN A 112 -19.24 27.71 12.50
N ALA A 113 -18.78 28.94 12.28
CA ALA A 113 -19.07 29.70 11.06
C ALA A 113 -18.59 28.96 9.80
N THR A 114 -17.39 28.38 9.84
CA THR A 114 -16.86 27.55 8.74
C THR A 114 -17.72 26.30 8.55
N LEU A 115 -18.07 25.59 9.63
CA LEU A 115 -18.91 24.39 9.55
C LEU A 115 -20.30 24.67 8.98
N GLN A 116 -20.88 25.83 9.29
CA GLN A 116 -22.17 26.29 8.75
C GLN A 116 -22.06 26.65 7.26
N SER A 117 -20.97 27.30 6.83
CA SER A 117 -20.73 27.59 5.41
C SER A 117 -20.63 26.33 4.53
N MET A 118 -20.34 25.18 5.13
CA MET A 118 -20.23 23.88 4.48
C MET A 118 -21.53 23.06 4.48
N ALA A 119 -22.62 23.58 5.04
CA ALA A 119 -23.92 22.91 5.01
C ALA A 119 -24.45 22.68 3.59
N GLY A 120 -25.07 21.53 3.37
CA GLY A 120 -25.57 21.06 2.07
C GLY A 120 -24.50 20.58 1.10
N ARG A 121 -23.23 20.45 1.53
CA ARG A 121 -22.10 20.07 0.66
C ARG A 121 -21.24 18.94 1.23
N CYS A 122 -21.47 18.53 2.47
CA CYS A 122 -20.62 17.54 3.13
C CYS A 122 -20.94 16.12 2.66
N VAL A 123 -19.88 15.39 2.30
CA VAL A 123 -19.91 13.96 2.01
C VAL A 123 -19.11 13.23 3.08
N LEU A 124 -19.79 12.35 3.79
CA LEU A 124 -19.26 11.57 4.89
C LEU A 124 -18.73 10.24 4.38
N ILE A 125 -17.47 9.93 4.66
CA ILE A 125 -16.77 8.77 4.12
C ILE A 125 -16.24 7.87 5.24
N ASP A 126 -16.69 6.61 5.25
CA ASP A 126 -16.12 5.54 6.05
C ASP A 126 -15.09 4.74 5.23
N PRO A 127 -13.79 4.78 5.60
CA PRO A 127 -12.76 4.00 4.94
C PRO A 127 -12.70 2.57 5.49
N GLY A 128 -12.76 1.57 4.60
CA GLY A 128 -12.78 0.17 4.99
C GLY A 128 -11.75 -0.73 4.30
N ARG A 129 -11.81 -2.03 4.61
CA ARG A 129 -10.98 -3.06 3.97
C ARG A 129 -11.61 -3.59 2.69
N ARG A 130 -12.85 -4.07 2.76
CA ARG A 130 -13.55 -4.68 1.62
C ARG A 130 -14.10 -3.58 0.72
N ASP A 131 -14.93 -2.74 1.32
CA ASP A 131 -15.40 -1.51 0.75
C ASP A 131 -14.34 -0.48 1.12
N LEU A 132 -13.54 -0.08 0.14
CA LEU A 132 -12.38 0.78 0.36
C LEU A 132 -12.81 2.20 0.76
N LEU A 133 -14.03 2.56 0.37
CA LEU A 133 -14.68 3.84 0.61
C LEU A 133 -16.20 3.60 0.53
N PHE A 134 -16.90 3.95 1.60
CA PHE A 134 -18.36 4.06 1.63
C PHE A 134 -18.73 5.51 1.93
N ALA A 135 -19.43 6.16 1.02
CA ALA A 135 -19.76 7.58 1.09
C ALA A 135 -21.27 7.80 1.19
N MET A 136 -21.65 8.82 1.93
CA MET A 136 -23.02 9.29 2.05
C MET A 136 -23.04 10.82 2.07
N HIS A 137 -23.89 11.44 1.25
CA HIS A 137 -24.15 12.88 1.36
C HIS A 137 -24.90 13.18 2.66
N GLU A 138 -24.63 14.33 3.29
CA GLU A 138 -25.28 14.68 4.55
C GLU A 138 -26.81 14.74 4.46
N ASP A 139 -27.33 15.21 3.32
CA ASP A 139 -28.76 15.33 3.05
C ASP A 139 -29.42 14.03 2.59
N SER A 140 -28.68 12.91 2.56
CA SER A 140 -29.26 11.63 2.18
C SER A 140 -30.43 11.25 3.10
N SER A 141 -31.60 11.01 2.50
CA SER A 141 -32.81 10.57 3.18
C SER A 141 -33.09 9.08 2.92
N ILE A 142 -34.21 8.58 3.44
CA ILE A 142 -34.66 7.20 3.19
C ILE A 142 -35.19 7.08 1.76
N GLU A 143 -35.86 8.13 1.28
CA GLU A 143 -36.47 8.27 -0.04
C GLU A 143 -35.42 8.57 -1.11
N ASP A 144 -34.49 9.49 -0.82
CA ASP A 144 -33.37 9.83 -1.72
C ASP A 144 -32.01 9.44 -1.11
N LYS A 145 -31.53 8.26 -1.51
CA LYS A 145 -30.27 7.69 -1.01
C LYS A 145 -29.09 8.14 -1.86
N GLN A 146 -28.41 9.17 -1.38
CA GLN A 146 -27.18 9.68 -1.99
C GLN A 146 -25.96 8.94 -1.43
N LEU A 147 -25.79 7.70 -1.88
CA LEU A 147 -24.76 6.77 -1.41
C LEU A 147 -23.80 6.37 -2.53
N TYR A 148 -22.51 6.29 -2.23
CA TYR A 148 -21.50 5.78 -3.17
C TYR A 148 -20.56 4.79 -2.51
N ARG A 149 -20.26 3.69 -3.20
CA ARG A 149 -19.37 2.64 -2.69
C ARG A 149 -18.29 2.28 -3.69
N TYR A 150 -17.03 2.40 -3.27
CA TYR A 150 -15.88 1.93 -4.02
C TYR A 150 -15.30 0.67 -3.39
N THR A 151 -15.34 -0.45 -4.11
CA THR A 151 -14.96 -1.76 -3.56
C THR A 151 -13.56 -2.18 -4.00
N ARG A 152 -12.93 -3.04 -3.20
CA ARG A 152 -11.66 -3.68 -3.57
C ARG A 152 -11.77 -4.52 -4.85
N ASN A 153 -12.92 -5.14 -5.09
CA ASN A 153 -13.14 -5.91 -6.32
C ASN A 153 -13.18 -5.00 -7.55
N GLN A 154 -13.82 -3.83 -7.44
CA GLN A 154 -13.80 -2.83 -8.49
C GLN A 154 -12.37 -2.35 -8.77
N GLN A 155 -11.61 -1.96 -7.74
CA GLN A 155 -10.21 -1.54 -7.89
C GLN A 155 -9.35 -2.62 -8.56
N ARG A 156 -9.52 -3.90 -8.18
CA ARG A 156 -8.79 -5.01 -8.79
C ARG A 156 -9.11 -5.20 -10.28
N LYS A 157 -10.38 -5.02 -10.67
CA LYS A 157 -10.80 -5.05 -12.08
C LYS A 157 -10.20 -3.88 -12.87
N GLU A 158 -10.27 -2.67 -12.31
CA GLU A 158 -9.78 -1.45 -12.96
C GLU A 158 -8.26 -1.46 -13.14
N THR A 159 -7.51 -1.91 -12.13
CA THR A 159 -6.03 -1.91 -12.15
C THR A 159 -5.43 -3.11 -12.89
N ARG A 160 -6.18 -4.20 -13.02
CA ARG A 160 -5.77 -5.46 -13.65
C ARG A 160 -4.53 -6.13 -13.02
N VAL A 161 -4.14 -5.72 -11.81
CA VAL A 161 -2.94 -6.23 -11.11
C VAL A 161 -2.92 -7.75 -11.02
N THR A 162 -4.06 -8.38 -10.68
CA THR A 162 -4.16 -9.84 -10.62
C THR A 162 -3.93 -10.50 -11.98
N ARG A 163 -4.44 -9.90 -13.07
CA ARG A 163 -4.23 -10.40 -14.42
C ARG A 163 -2.75 -10.31 -14.79
N PHE A 164 -2.11 -9.17 -14.53
CA PHE A 164 -0.70 -8.98 -14.81
C PHE A 164 0.17 -9.95 -14.01
N LYS A 165 -0.13 -10.16 -12.72
CA LYS A 165 0.56 -11.17 -11.92
C LYS A 165 0.44 -12.56 -12.52
N ARG A 166 -0.76 -12.99 -12.95
CA ARG A 166 -0.96 -14.29 -13.60
C ARG A 166 -0.17 -14.43 -14.90
N ILE A 167 -0.07 -13.38 -15.70
CA ILE A 167 0.76 -13.39 -16.91
C ILE A 167 2.23 -13.60 -16.53
N LEU A 168 2.74 -12.82 -15.58
CA LEU A 168 4.12 -12.91 -15.11
C LEU A 168 4.47 -14.29 -14.53
N GLU A 169 3.58 -14.89 -13.74
CA GLU A 169 3.83 -16.25 -13.22
C GLU A 169 3.80 -17.32 -14.32
N LYS A 170 3.03 -17.13 -15.40
CA LYS A 170 2.99 -18.09 -16.52
C LYS A 170 4.25 -18.10 -17.37
N VAL A 171 4.85 -16.93 -17.58
CA VAL A 171 6.11 -16.82 -18.35
C VAL A 171 7.35 -17.11 -17.51
N LYS A 172 7.21 -17.21 -16.18
CA LYS A 172 8.35 -17.40 -15.26
C LYS A 172 8.85 -18.85 -15.32
N PRO A 173 10.08 -19.10 -15.78
CA PRO A 173 10.66 -20.44 -15.80
C PRO A 173 10.99 -20.93 -14.38
N ALA A 174 11.08 -22.25 -14.21
CA ALA A 174 11.28 -22.90 -12.90
C ALA A 174 12.62 -22.52 -12.23
N ASP A 175 13.64 -22.29 -13.04
CA ASP A 175 14.99 -21.95 -12.63
C ASP A 175 15.10 -20.48 -12.19
N ILE A 176 14.33 -19.56 -12.80
CA ILE A 176 14.11 -18.20 -12.30
C ILE A 176 13.33 -18.22 -10.98
N ALA A 177 12.29 -19.04 -10.89
CA ALA A 177 11.54 -19.19 -9.64
C ALA A 177 12.40 -19.78 -8.51
N ALA A 178 13.39 -20.63 -8.82
CA ALA A 178 14.39 -21.11 -7.87
C ALA A 178 15.35 -20.00 -7.42
N ALA A 179 15.84 -19.19 -8.37
CA ALA A 179 16.65 -18.02 -8.08
C ALA A 179 15.92 -17.02 -7.16
N GLU A 180 14.66 -16.66 -7.46
CA GLU A 180 13.85 -15.80 -6.59
C GLU A 180 13.67 -16.39 -5.17
N ARG A 181 13.47 -17.71 -5.05
CA ARG A 181 13.35 -18.40 -3.75
C ARG A 181 14.64 -18.36 -2.94
N SER A 182 15.80 -18.50 -3.58
CA SER A 182 17.11 -18.42 -2.90
C SER A 182 17.31 -17.07 -2.22
N LEU A 183 16.82 -15.98 -2.84
CA LEU A 183 16.85 -14.63 -2.27
C LEU A 183 15.85 -14.43 -1.13
N GLY A 184 14.79 -15.23 -1.06
CA GLY A 184 13.78 -15.15 0.00
C GLY A 184 14.27 -15.63 1.37
N ALA A 185 15.35 -16.43 1.40
CA ALA A 185 15.94 -16.96 2.63
C ALA A 185 16.84 -15.94 3.36
N GLY A 186 17.55 -15.08 2.61
CA GLY A 186 18.38 -14.00 3.14
C GLY A 186 17.55 -12.74 3.42
N SER A 187 17.37 -12.37 4.68
CA SER A 187 16.51 -11.23 5.02
C SER A 187 17.27 -9.91 4.93
N CYS A 188 17.02 -9.10 3.89
CA CYS A 188 17.36 -7.67 3.85
C CYS A 188 16.47 -6.79 4.76
N VAL A 189 15.56 -7.41 5.52
CA VAL A 189 14.51 -6.74 6.31
C VAL A 189 14.82 -6.79 7.81
N LYS A 190 15.67 -7.74 8.25
CA LYS A 190 16.13 -7.83 9.63
C LYS A 190 17.46 -7.08 9.78
N PRO A 191 17.68 -6.35 10.88
CA PRO A 191 18.96 -5.70 11.16
C PRO A 191 19.99 -6.75 11.64
N ASP A 192 20.34 -7.68 10.77
CA ASP A 192 21.29 -8.75 11.03
C ASP A 192 22.35 -8.74 9.92
N LEU A 193 23.59 -8.44 10.32
CA LEU A 193 24.70 -8.25 9.39
C LEU A 193 25.13 -9.55 8.71
N VAL A 194 25.06 -10.68 9.41
CA VAL A 194 25.48 -11.99 8.88
C VAL A 194 24.51 -12.41 7.78
N LEU A 195 23.21 -12.35 8.08
CA LEU A 195 22.15 -12.66 7.11
C LEU A 195 22.17 -11.70 5.90
N PHE A 196 22.55 -10.43 6.10
CA PHE A 196 22.67 -9.47 5.00
C PHE A 196 23.88 -9.77 4.10
N LYS A 197 25.04 -10.14 4.68
CA LYS A 197 26.22 -10.58 3.89
C LYS A 197 25.90 -11.83 3.07
N GLU A 198 25.21 -12.80 3.66
CA GLU A 198 24.74 -14.00 2.96
C GLU A 198 23.77 -13.65 1.82
N TYR A 199 22.84 -12.73 2.06
CA TYR A 199 21.93 -12.22 1.01
C TYR A 199 22.69 -11.57 -0.15
N LEU A 200 23.73 -10.76 0.10
CA LEU A 200 24.53 -10.14 -0.96
C LEU A 200 25.26 -11.18 -1.81
N LYS A 201 25.84 -12.20 -1.18
CA LYS A 201 26.48 -13.34 -1.89
C LYS A 201 25.47 -14.07 -2.76
N ALA A 202 24.31 -14.43 -2.21
CA ALA A 202 23.24 -15.09 -2.96
C ALA A 202 22.71 -14.22 -4.11
N ARG A 203 22.60 -12.91 -3.90
CA ARG A 203 22.18 -11.94 -4.93
C ARG A 203 23.18 -11.85 -6.07
N ALA A 204 24.47 -11.79 -5.78
CA ALA A 204 25.51 -11.76 -6.82
C ALA A 204 25.45 -13.02 -7.69
N GLN A 205 25.28 -14.20 -7.09
CA GLN A 205 25.21 -15.49 -7.80
C GLN A 205 24.05 -15.58 -8.81
N VAL A 206 22.91 -14.92 -8.54
CA VAL A 206 21.73 -14.98 -9.40
C VAL A 206 21.50 -13.71 -10.22
N ALA A 207 22.35 -12.70 -10.07
CA ALA A 207 22.14 -11.36 -10.61
C ALA A 207 22.01 -11.35 -12.14
N ASP A 208 22.98 -11.95 -12.84
CA ASP A 208 23.02 -11.96 -14.32
C ASP A 208 21.79 -12.66 -14.87
N LYS A 209 21.49 -13.83 -14.32
CA LYS A 209 20.33 -14.64 -14.68
C LYS A 209 19.00 -13.89 -14.52
N LEU A 210 18.79 -13.23 -13.38
CA LEU A 210 17.59 -12.43 -13.15
C LEU A 210 17.55 -11.18 -14.04
N THR A 211 18.70 -10.56 -14.29
CA THR A 211 18.83 -9.37 -15.13
C THR A 211 18.45 -9.68 -16.57
N ILE A 212 19.01 -10.75 -17.13
CA ILE A 212 18.66 -11.30 -18.45
C ILE A 212 17.15 -11.54 -18.50
N PHE A 213 16.58 -12.31 -17.56
CA PHE A 213 15.15 -12.59 -17.57
C PHE A 213 14.27 -11.32 -17.54
N TYR A 214 14.54 -10.37 -16.64
CA TYR A 214 13.69 -9.19 -16.52
C TYR A 214 13.85 -8.18 -17.67
N ASN A 215 15.00 -8.18 -18.35
CA ASN A 215 15.27 -7.31 -19.50
C ASN A 215 14.89 -7.94 -20.84
N GLU A 216 15.03 -9.25 -20.99
CA GLU A 216 14.89 -9.96 -22.27
C GLU A 216 13.59 -10.75 -22.40
N THR A 217 12.75 -10.80 -21.37
CA THR A 217 11.38 -11.29 -21.53
C THR A 217 10.57 -10.24 -22.28
N TYR A 218 10.31 -10.47 -23.56
CA TYR A 218 9.63 -9.54 -24.45
C TYR A 218 8.15 -9.88 -24.69
N THR A 219 7.35 -8.90 -25.11
CA THR A 219 6.01 -9.20 -25.64
C THR A 219 6.10 -9.54 -27.12
N VAL A 220 5.64 -10.73 -27.50
CA VAL A 220 5.30 -11.01 -28.90
C VAL A 220 4.08 -10.17 -29.23
N HIS A 221 4.23 -9.16 -30.07
CA HIS A 221 3.10 -8.50 -30.71
C HIS A 221 2.74 -9.31 -31.95
N PRO A 222 1.68 -10.14 -31.96
CA PRO A 222 1.08 -10.54 -33.23
C PRO A 222 0.37 -9.29 -33.75
N THR A 223 1.02 -8.52 -34.61
CA THR A 223 0.39 -7.47 -35.39
C THR A 223 -0.62 -8.13 -36.33
N SER A 224 -1.87 -8.19 -35.88
CA SER A 224 -3.03 -8.34 -36.72
C SER A 224 -3.99 -7.22 -36.33
N THR A 225 -4.40 -6.41 -37.31
CA THR A 225 -5.55 -5.49 -37.31
C THR A 225 -5.37 -3.97 -37.06
N HIS A 226 -4.19 -3.37 -36.97
CA HIS A 226 -4.11 -1.90 -37.14
C HIS A 226 -2.97 -1.49 -38.07
N GLN A 227 -3.31 -1.34 -39.36
CA GLN A 227 -2.56 -0.53 -40.32
C GLN A 227 -2.59 0.92 -39.84
N ILE A 228 -1.54 1.38 -39.17
CA ILE A 228 -1.24 2.81 -39.07
C ILE A 228 0.26 2.96 -39.35
N HIS A 229 0.53 3.47 -40.55
CA HIS A 229 1.78 4.00 -41.10
C HIS A 229 3.11 3.41 -40.61
N MET A 230 3.65 2.54 -41.48
CA MET A 230 5.04 2.10 -41.53
C MET A 230 6.01 3.28 -41.68
N PHE A 231 6.62 3.72 -40.58
CA PHE A 231 8.01 4.16 -40.64
C PHE A 231 8.86 2.88 -40.53
N LYS A 232 9.49 2.46 -41.64
CA LYS A 232 10.39 1.31 -41.70
C LYS A 232 11.65 1.60 -40.86
N THR A 233 11.61 1.25 -39.58
CA THR A 233 12.81 0.96 -38.80
C THR A 233 12.86 -0.56 -38.63
N SER A 234 13.99 -1.16 -38.99
CA SER A 234 14.17 -2.61 -39.19
C SER A 234 14.25 -3.44 -37.91
N GLU A 235 13.84 -2.89 -36.76
CA GLU A 235 13.85 -3.60 -35.48
C GLU A 235 12.44 -3.58 -34.87
N PRO A 236 11.86 -4.74 -34.52
CA PRO A 236 10.62 -4.76 -33.77
C PRO A 236 10.87 -4.09 -32.41
N GLN A 237 10.29 -2.90 -32.19
CA GLN A 237 10.32 -2.21 -30.90
C GLN A 237 9.59 -3.06 -29.84
N SER A 238 10.31 -4.02 -29.28
CA SER A 238 9.79 -4.91 -28.27
C SER A 238 10.19 -4.38 -26.90
N PHE A 239 9.19 -4.00 -26.11
CA PHE A 239 9.44 -3.57 -24.73
C PHE A 239 9.51 -4.80 -23.81
N PRO A 240 10.41 -4.79 -22.80
CA PRO A 240 10.44 -5.85 -21.79
C PRO A 240 9.07 -5.97 -21.12
N LEU A 241 8.49 -7.16 -21.14
CA LEU A 241 7.16 -7.51 -20.63
C LEU A 241 6.97 -6.98 -19.20
N HIS A 242 7.97 -7.18 -18.34
CA HIS A 242 7.93 -6.73 -16.95
C HIS A 242 7.78 -5.22 -16.83
N ARG A 243 8.53 -4.44 -17.63
CA ARG A 243 8.43 -2.97 -17.65
C ARG A 243 7.09 -2.53 -18.20
N LYS A 244 6.63 -3.14 -19.30
CA LYS A 244 5.32 -2.86 -19.93
C LYS A 244 4.15 -3.11 -18.98
N LEU A 245 4.13 -4.25 -18.28
CA LEU A 245 3.06 -4.57 -17.33
C LEU A 245 3.11 -3.69 -16.08
N ARG A 246 4.31 -3.33 -15.60
CA ARG A 246 4.47 -2.38 -14.48
C ARG A 246 3.97 -0.98 -14.85
N LEU A 247 4.34 -0.48 -16.03
CA LEU A 247 3.85 0.79 -16.56
C LEU A 247 2.33 0.74 -16.75
N SER A 248 1.80 -0.33 -17.34
CA SER A 248 0.35 -0.54 -17.53
C SER A 248 -0.39 -0.55 -16.18
N ALA A 249 0.15 -1.19 -15.15
CA ALA A 249 -0.43 -1.19 -13.81
C ALA A 249 -0.47 0.22 -13.21
N TYR A 250 0.62 0.98 -13.37
CA TYR A 250 0.69 2.38 -12.93
C TYR A 250 -0.35 3.25 -13.67
N VAL A 251 -0.41 3.17 -15.00
CA VAL A 251 -1.37 3.92 -15.82
C VAL A 251 -2.80 3.56 -15.44
N ASN A 252 -3.12 2.27 -15.33
CA ASN A 252 -4.44 1.81 -14.91
C ASN A 252 -4.82 2.31 -13.51
N GLN A 253 -3.85 2.36 -12.58
CA GLN A 253 -4.07 2.92 -11.26
C GLN A 253 -4.41 4.41 -11.33
N LYS A 254 -3.68 5.19 -12.14
CA LYS A 254 -3.97 6.63 -12.33
C LYS A 254 -5.33 6.85 -12.96
N GLN A 255 -5.68 6.08 -13.98
CA GLN A 255 -6.99 6.15 -14.60
C GLN A 255 -8.11 5.73 -13.64
N ALA A 256 -7.90 4.68 -12.82
CA ALA A 256 -8.87 4.27 -11.80
C ALA A 256 -9.10 5.39 -10.77
N ASP A 257 -8.01 5.98 -10.28
CA ASP A 257 -8.06 7.11 -9.35
C ASP A 257 -8.80 8.32 -9.98
N GLN A 258 -8.54 8.67 -11.24
CA GLN A 258 -9.25 9.72 -11.98
C GLN A 258 -10.73 9.41 -12.18
N ARG A 259 -11.08 8.18 -12.56
CA ARG A 259 -12.48 7.74 -12.73
C ARG A 259 -13.23 7.84 -11.41
N LEU A 260 -12.60 7.50 -10.30
CA LEU A 260 -13.20 7.63 -8.98
C LEU A 260 -13.46 9.10 -8.62
N ILE A 261 -12.50 10.00 -8.82
CA ILE A 261 -12.71 11.44 -8.61
C ILE A 261 -13.85 11.97 -9.49
N LYS A 262 -13.88 11.60 -10.78
CA LYS A 262 -14.95 12.00 -11.69
C LYS A 262 -16.32 11.47 -11.23
N LYS A 263 -16.39 10.23 -10.75
CA LYS A 263 -17.61 9.66 -10.17
C LYS A 263 -18.05 10.42 -8.93
N LEU A 264 -17.15 10.67 -7.97
CA LEU A 264 -17.48 11.44 -6.77
C LEU A 264 -18.02 12.84 -7.10
N ARG A 265 -17.41 13.54 -8.07
CA ARG A 265 -17.92 14.83 -8.54
C ARG A 265 -19.29 14.73 -9.22
N LYS A 266 -19.55 13.63 -9.93
CA LYS A 266 -20.84 13.39 -10.57
C LYS A 266 -21.93 13.12 -9.54
N GLU A 267 -21.63 12.28 -8.54
CA GLU A 267 -22.61 11.86 -7.53
C GLU A 267 -22.90 12.96 -6.49
N PHE A 268 -21.89 13.73 -6.08
CA PHE A 268 -22.00 14.68 -4.96
C PHE A 268 -21.75 16.15 -5.35
N GLY A 269 -21.53 16.41 -6.63
CA GLY A 269 -21.21 17.74 -7.14
C GLY A 269 -19.72 18.12 -7.05
N PRO A 270 -19.30 19.16 -7.78
CA PRO A 270 -17.91 19.59 -7.86
C PRO A 270 -17.40 20.29 -6.59
N ASN A 271 -18.31 20.90 -5.81
CA ASN A 271 -17.99 21.70 -4.61
C ASN A 271 -18.20 20.92 -3.30
N ALA A 272 -18.27 19.59 -3.39
CA ALA A 272 -18.46 18.70 -2.25
C ALA A 272 -17.28 18.82 -1.27
N VAL A 273 -17.58 18.83 0.02
CA VAL A 273 -16.58 18.80 1.09
C VAL A 273 -16.52 17.41 1.67
N ILE A 274 -15.33 16.80 1.64
CA ILE A 274 -15.16 15.40 2.04
C ILE A 274 -14.74 15.32 3.50
N VAL A 275 -15.50 14.58 4.30
CA VAL A 275 -15.21 14.30 5.72
C VAL A 275 -14.95 12.81 5.89
N ILE A 276 -13.72 12.42 6.23
CA ILE A 276 -13.29 11.02 6.27
C ILE A 276 -13.07 10.56 7.71
N GLY A 277 -13.59 9.38 8.06
CA GLY A 277 -13.29 8.71 9.32
C GLY A 277 -11.79 8.50 9.53
N ASP A 278 -11.29 8.78 10.72
CA ASP A 278 -9.87 8.63 11.07
C ASP A 278 -9.45 7.18 11.40
N TRP A 279 -10.17 6.20 10.85
CA TRP A 279 -9.90 4.78 11.06
C TRP A 279 -8.45 4.42 10.81
N SER A 280 -7.85 3.76 11.81
CA SER A 280 -6.53 3.17 11.69
C SER A 280 -6.57 1.74 12.21
N ALA A 281 -5.96 0.84 11.44
CA ALA A 281 -5.81 -0.55 11.84
C ALA A 281 -4.38 -0.80 12.36
N PRO A 282 -4.20 -1.18 13.64
CA PRO A 282 -2.88 -1.47 14.19
C PRO A 282 -2.26 -2.74 13.60
N MET A 283 -3.08 -3.67 13.07
CA MET A 283 -2.64 -4.94 12.49
C MET A 283 -3.25 -5.15 11.10
N ASN A 284 -2.40 -5.05 10.09
CA ASN A 284 -2.75 -5.28 8.67
C ASN A 284 -2.18 -6.58 8.10
N ARG A 285 -1.72 -7.49 8.96
CA ARG A 285 -1.19 -8.79 8.52
C ARG A 285 -2.24 -9.53 7.68
N PHE A 286 -1.82 -10.04 6.52
CA PHE A 286 -2.66 -10.73 5.54
C PHE A 286 -3.72 -9.88 4.83
N HIS A 287 -3.68 -8.55 5.00
CA HIS A 287 -4.53 -7.61 4.28
C HIS A 287 -3.65 -6.66 3.46
N GLU A 288 -4.09 -6.33 2.24
CA GLU A 288 -3.46 -5.23 1.48
C GLU A 288 -3.50 -3.92 2.31
N PRO A 289 -2.50 -3.04 2.17
CA PRO A 289 -2.44 -1.78 2.89
C PRO A 289 -3.73 -0.96 2.73
N ILE A 290 -4.25 -0.46 3.84
CA ILE A 290 -5.41 0.44 3.85
C ILE A 290 -4.93 1.84 3.45
N ARG A 291 -5.58 2.44 2.47
CA ARG A 291 -5.15 3.68 1.82
C ARG A 291 -5.50 4.96 2.60
N GLY A 292 -5.21 5.08 3.89
CA GLY A 292 -5.55 6.29 4.68
C GLY A 292 -4.98 7.60 4.10
N LYS A 293 -3.67 7.83 4.25
CA LYS A 293 -2.99 9.04 3.72
C LYS A 293 -3.12 9.17 2.20
N SER A 294 -3.03 8.05 1.49
CA SER A 294 -3.12 8.03 0.02
C SER A 294 -4.49 8.50 -0.49
N TRP A 295 -5.60 8.13 0.18
CA TRP A 295 -6.94 8.61 -0.16
C TRP A 295 -7.05 10.12 0.04
N ARG A 296 -6.60 10.63 1.19
CA ARG A 296 -6.64 12.08 1.49
C ARG A 296 -5.87 12.89 0.45
N MET A 297 -4.66 12.46 0.10
CA MET A 297 -3.87 13.12 -0.94
C MET A 297 -4.50 13.01 -2.32
N LEU A 298 -5.19 11.90 -2.63
CA LEU A 298 -5.88 11.75 -3.91
C LEU A 298 -7.07 12.70 -4.01
N LEU A 299 -7.92 12.78 -2.98
CA LEU A 299 -9.11 13.63 -2.95
C LEU A 299 -8.73 15.11 -2.98
N LYS A 300 -7.71 15.52 -2.23
CA LYS A 300 -7.15 16.88 -2.29
C LYS A 300 -6.63 17.25 -3.69
N ARG A 301 -5.87 16.36 -4.32
CA ARG A 301 -5.42 16.55 -5.72
C ARG A 301 -6.59 16.56 -6.72
N GLY A 302 -7.68 15.89 -6.37
CA GLY A 302 -8.94 15.94 -7.10
C GLY A 302 -9.75 17.22 -6.86
N GLY A 303 -9.21 18.20 -6.14
CA GLY A 303 -9.84 19.52 -5.92
C GLY A 303 -10.89 19.54 -4.81
N PHE A 304 -11.02 18.48 -4.01
CA PHE A 304 -11.93 18.48 -2.87
C PHE A 304 -11.27 19.07 -1.63
N GLU A 305 -12.07 19.78 -0.82
CA GLU A 305 -11.73 20.03 0.58
C GLU A 305 -11.85 18.72 1.37
N VAL A 306 -10.86 18.42 2.22
CA VAL A 306 -10.78 17.13 2.93
C VAL A 306 -10.45 17.32 4.40
N TYR A 307 -11.40 16.93 5.25
CA TYR A 307 -11.29 16.95 6.70
C TYR A 307 -11.36 15.53 7.28
N LEU A 308 -10.83 15.37 8.50
CA LEU A 308 -10.92 14.13 9.27
C LEU A 308 -12.01 14.25 10.34
N ILE A 309 -12.71 13.15 10.62
CA ILE A 309 -13.65 13.05 11.75
C ILE A 309 -13.21 11.97 12.72
N LYS A 310 -13.31 12.28 14.02
CA LYS A 310 -13.02 11.34 15.11
C LYS A 310 -14.13 10.29 15.18
N GLU A 311 -13.84 9.05 14.80
CA GLU A 311 -14.85 8.01 14.56
C GLU A 311 -15.07 7.02 15.72
N TYR A 312 -14.81 7.43 16.96
CA TYR A 312 -14.85 6.49 18.07
C TYR A 312 -16.25 5.87 18.25
N LEU A 313 -16.32 4.54 18.16
CA LEU A 313 -17.54 3.71 18.29
C LEU A 313 -18.64 3.97 17.24
N THR A 314 -18.41 4.77 16.20
CA THR A 314 -19.44 5.11 15.19
C THR A 314 -20.00 3.86 14.50
N SER A 315 -19.16 2.88 14.15
CA SER A 315 -19.65 1.63 13.54
C SER A 315 -20.30 0.65 14.55
N LYS A 316 -20.35 0.97 15.84
CA LYS A 316 -20.83 0.10 16.92
C LYS A 316 -22.01 0.69 17.69
N THR A 317 -22.45 1.88 17.33
CA THR A 317 -23.57 2.58 17.95
C THR A 317 -24.74 2.59 16.97
N CYS A 318 -25.94 2.26 17.45
CA CYS A 318 -27.15 2.28 16.64
C CYS A 318 -27.49 3.73 16.27
N PRO A 319 -27.64 4.09 14.98
CA PRO A 319 -28.03 5.45 14.59
C PRO A 319 -29.40 5.88 15.13
N ASN A 320 -30.30 4.92 15.38
CA ASN A 320 -31.67 5.23 15.81
C ASN A 320 -31.81 5.41 17.33
N CYS A 321 -31.38 4.42 18.12
CA CYS A 321 -31.55 4.46 19.58
C CYS A 321 -30.26 4.74 20.35
N TYR A 322 -29.13 4.87 19.66
CA TYR A 322 -27.80 5.04 20.25
C TYR A 322 -27.33 3.90 21.17
N GLY A 323 -28.02 2.75 21.15
CA GLY A 323 -27.60 1.53 21.83
C GLY A 323 -26.45 0.81 21.11
N GLN A 324 -25.94 -0.25 21.71
CA GLN A 324 -24.84 -1.02 21.16
C GLN A 324 -25.28 -1.91 19.97
N LEU A 325 -24.47 -1.93 18.93
CA LEU A 325 -24.56 -2.84 17.79
C LEU A 325 -23.61 -4.03 17.97
N SER A 326 -24.06 -5.23 17.62
CA SER A 326 -23.24 -6.44 17.71
C SER A 326 -23.37 -7.34 16.47
N ASN A 327 -22.33 -8.13 16.18
CA ASN A 327 -22.36 -9.10 15.09
C ASN A 327 -22.90 -10.44 15.62
N THR A 328 -24.20 -10.65 15.57
CA THR A 328 -24.83 -11.93 15.96
C THR A 328 -25.00 -12.89 14.79
N ARG A 329 -25.10 -12.40 13.55
CA ARG A 329 -25.39 -13.23 12.38
C ARG A 329 -24.19 -14.04 11.91
N TYR A 330 -24.43 -15.32 11.61
CA TYR A 330 -23.47 -16.20 10.94
C TYR A 330 -23.93 -16.50 9.51
N VAL A 331 -22.96 -16.69 8.62
CA VAL A 331 -23.18 -17.07 7.22
C VAL A 331 -22.23 -18.21 6.85
N PRO A 332 -22.57 -19.02 5.82
CA PRO A 332 -21.63 -19.98 5.25
C PRO A 332 -20.31 -19.29 4.89
N ASN A 333 -19.20 -19.96 5.19
CA ASN A 333 -17.89 -19.38 4.97
C ASN A 333 -17.67 -19.14 3.47
N PRO A 334 -17.36 -17.92 3.02
CA PRO A 334 -17.20 -17.63 1.59
C PRO A 334 -15.94 -18.27 0.97
N ARG A 335 -15.17 -19.05 1.75
CA ARG A 335 -13.97 -19.76 1.32
C ARG A 335 -14.22 -21.26 1.34
N PRO A 336 -14.57 -21.88 0.19
CA PRO A 336 -14.92 -23.31 0.11
C PRO A 336 -13.88 -24.23 0.74
N PHE A 337 -12.59 -23.98 0.47
CA PHE A 337 -11.47 -24.76 1.03
C PHE A 337 -11.33 -24.70 2.57
N ARG A 338 -12.13 -23.87 3.26
CA ARG A 338 -12.16 -23.79 4.72
C ARG A 338 -13.41 -24.40 5.33
N HIS A 339 -14.36 -24.90 4.54
CA HIS A 339 -15.63 -25.43 5.02
C HIS A 339 -15.45 -26.55 6.03
N THR A 340 -14.53 -27.49 5.77
CA THR A 340 -14.24 -28.63 6.68
C THR A 340 -13.82 -28.19 8.08
N LYS A 341 -13.04 -27.10 8.22
CA LYS A 341 -12.54 -26.62 9.52
C LYS A 341 -13.40 -25.53 10.13
N ARG A 342 -14.06 -24.72 9.29
CA ARG A 342 -14.82 -23.51 9.65
C ARG A 342 -15.97 -23.32 8.65
N PRO A 343 -17.08 -24.07 8.79
CA PRO A 343 -18.20 -24.00 7.85
C PRO A 343 -18.96 -22.68 7.95
N MET A 344 -19.09 -22.13 9.16
CA MET A 344 -19.79 -20.88 9.42
C MET A 344 -18.81 -19.79 9.88
N VAL A 345 -19.08 -18.55 9.48
CA VAL A 345 -18.33 -17.36 9.93
C VAL A 345 -19.29 -16.23 10.29
N LYS A 346 -18.90 -15.39 11.26
CA LYS A 346 -19.66 -14.19 11.59
C LYS A 346 -19.73 -13.27 10.37
N CYS A 347 -20.93 -12.80 10.06
CA CYS A 347 -21.13 -11.74 9.09
C CYS A 347 -20.66 -10.42 9.72
N HIS A 348 -19.57 -9.86 9.21
CA HIS A 348 -19.01 -8.63 9.78
C HIS A 348 -19.73 -7.36 9.31
N GLY A 349 -20.34 -7.38 8.12
CA GLY A 349 -20.98 -6.20 7.53
C GLY A 349 -22.42 -5.95 8.00
N LEU A 350 -23.03 -6.91 8.70
CA LEU A 350 -24.38 -6.81 9.21
C LEU A 350 -24.36 -6.86 10.73
N LEU A 351 -24.95 -5.84 11.35
CA LEU A 351 -24.98 -5.61 12.78
C LEU A 351 -26.42 -5.62 13.28
N SER A 352 -26.66 -6.18 14.46
CA SER A 352 -27.95 -6.11 15.13
C SER A 352 -27.91 -5.17 16.32
N CYS A 353 -28.98 -4.39 16.48
CA CYS A 353 -29.19 -3.58 17.66
C CYS A 353 -29.53 -4.46 18.87
N GLN A 354 -28.92 -4.16 20.02
CA GLN A 354 -29.16 -4.87 21.28
C GLN A 354 -30.13 -4.13 22.22
N SER A 355 -30.60 -2.94 21.84
CA SER A 355 -31.49 -2.14 22.67
C SER A 355 -32.95 -2.57 22.49
N GLU A 356 -33.61 -2.85 23.61
CA GLU A 356 -35.03 -3.25 23.69
C GLU A 356 -35.96 -2.25 23.00
N LYS A 357 -35.74 -0.94 23.20
CA LYS A 357 -36.49 0.13 22.51
C LYS A 357 -36.51 -0.02 20.99
N CYS A 358 -35.40 -0.48 20.40
CA CYS A 358 -35.30 -0.69 18.96
C CYS A 358 -35.95 -1.98 18.49
N LEU A 359 -36.14 -2.96 19.38
CA LEU A 359 -36.83 -4.22 19.10
C LEU A 359 -38.35 -4.01 19.16
N GLU A 360 -38.83 -3.32 20.20
CA GLU A 360 -40.24 -2.97 20.40
C GLU A 360 -40.79 -2.08 19.28
N SER A 361 -39.99 -1.11 18.81
CA SER A 361 -40.39 -0.21 17.71
C SER A 361 -40.69 -0.93 16.39
N ILE A 362 -40.16 -2.14 16.18
CA ILE A 362 -40.41 -2.89 14.94
C ILE A 362 -41.65 -3.79 15.11
N GLY A 363 -41.81 -4.42 16.28
CA GLY A 363 -43.01 -5.23 16.56
C GLY A 363 -44.31 -4.45 16.35
N LYS A 364 -44.35 -3.17 16.76
CA LYS A 364 -45.52 -2.30 16.54
C LYS A 364 -45.84 -2.03 15.07
N ILE A 365 -44.84 -1.95 14.19
CA ILE A 365 -45.03 -1.70 12.75
C ILE A 365 -45.58 -2.96 12.05
N GLU A 366 -45.21 -4.14 12.54
CA GLU A 366 -45.70 -5.42 12.01
C GLU A 366 -47.13 -5.69 12.51
N ASP A 367 -47.41 -5.42 13.79
CA ASP A 367 -48.76 -5.57 14.37
C ASP A 367 -49.79 -4.59 13.73
N GLU A 368 -49.38 -3.44 13.19
CA GLU A 368 -50.26 -2.53 12.43
C GLU A 368 -50.54 -2.99 10.98
N LYS A 369 -49.74 -3.91 10.44
CA LYS A 369 -49.88 -4.42 9.06
C LYS A 369 -50.53 -5.79 8.96
N GLU A 370 -50.51 -6.56 10.03
CA GLU A 370 -51.15 -7.87 10.09
C GLU A 370 -52.40 -7.81 10.98
N GLY A 371 -53.56 -7.69 10.33
CA GLY A 371 -54.83 -7.99 10.96
C GLY A 371 -54.83 -9.43 11.46
N GLU A 372 -55.01 -9.58 12.78
CA GLU A 372 -55.39 -10.76 13.55
C GLU A 372 -55.26 -12.12 12.84
N LYS A 373 -54.08 -12.75 12.93
CA LYS A 373 -53.96 -14.23 12.95
C LYS A 373 -52.96 -14.68 14.01
N GLU A 374 -53.44 -15.53 14.90
CA GLU A 374 -52.74 -16.03 16.08
C GLU A 374 -51.66 -17.08 15.79
N CYS A 375 -50.67 -17.09 16.69
CA CYS A 375 -49.88 -18.23 17.17
C CYS A 375 -49.02 -19.02 16.18
N GLU A 376 -47.94 -18.38 15.71
CA GLU A 376 -46.64 -19.04 15.57
C GLU A 376 -45.59 -18.25 16.37
N LYS A 377 -44.60 -18.96 16.93
CA LYS A 377 -43.52 -18.41 17.79
C LYS A 377 -43.02 -17.07 17.24
N LYS A 378 -43.41 -15.93 17.83
CA LYS A 378 -42.95 -14.59 17.41
C LYS A 378 -41.42 -14.58 17.40
N GLU A 379 -40.84 -14.72 16.22
CA GLU A 379 -39.40 -14.65 16.01
C GLU A 379 -38.98 -13.25 16.49
N LYS A 380 -38.01 -13.15 17.41
CA LYS A 380 -37.63 -11.86 17.99
C LYS A 380 -37.19 -10.92 16.87
N VAL A 381 -38.05 -9.96 16.55
CA VAL A 381 -37.84 -9.00 15.48
C VAL A 381 -36.63 -8.15 15.83
N GLN A 382 -35.57 -8.28 15.02
CA GLN A 382 -34.27 -7.68 15.30
C GLN A 382 -33.99 -6.54 14.33
N ARG A 383 -33.62 -5.35 14.85
CA ARG A 383 -33.17 -4.24 14.00
C ARG A 383 -31.77 -4.50 13.47
N TRP A 384 -31.63 -4.52 12.15
CA TRP A 384 -30.35 -4.73 11.47
C TRP A 384 -29.82 -3.45 10.83
N TRP A 385 -28.49 -3.32 10.83
CA TRP A 385 -27.76 -2.23 10.21
C TRP A 385 -26.63 -2.79 9.34
N ASN A 386 -26.48 -2.23 8.15
CA ASN A 386 -25.19 -2.30 7.46
C ASN A 386 -24.16 -1.51 8.29
N ARG A 387 -22.99 -2.11 8.54
CA ARG A 387 -21.94 -1.51 9.38
C ARG A 387 -21.47 -0.15 8.88
N ASP A 388 -21.19 -0.06 7.58
CA ASP A 388 -20.60 1.12 6.98
C ASP A 388 -21.67 2.23 6.92
N LEU A 389 -22.94 1.87 6.66
CA LEU A 389 -24.09 2.78 6.76
C LEU A 389 -24.27 3.32 8.19
N ALA A 390 -24.19 2.47 9.22
CA ALA A 390 -24.28 2.91 10.61
C ALA A 390 -23.14 3.88 10.97
N ALA A 391 -21.92 3.64 10.46
CA ALA A 391 -20.79 4.53 10.67
C ALA A 391 -21.04 5.92 10.07
N VAL A 392 -21.43 6.02 8.79
CA VAL A 392 -21.65 7.33 8.13
C VAL A 392 -22.88 8.06 8.68
N LEU A 393 -23.93 7.36 9.10
CA LEU A 393 -25.06 7.98 9.82
C LEU A 393 -24.60 8.61 11.14
N ASN A 394 -23.74 7.91 11.89
CA ASN A 394 -23.16 8.46 13.11
C ASN A 394 -22.16 9.60 12.84
N PHE A 395 -21.44 9.59 11.70
CA PHE A 395 -20.66 10.75 11.27
C PHE A 395 -21.55 11.98 11.04
N ARG A 396 -22.73 11.79 10.46
CA ARG A 396 -23.71 12.87 10.26
C ARG A 396 -24.16 13.44 11.59
N HIS A 397 -24.49 12.59 12.56
CA HIS A 397 -24.84 13.03 13.90
C HIS A 397 -23.73 13.86 14.55
N ILE A 398 -22.46 13.45 14.41
CA ILE A 398 -21.31 14.21 14.90
C ILE A 398 -21.21 15.56 14.18
N LEU A 399 -21.27 15.57 12.84
CA LEU A 399 -21.19 16.78 12.02
C LEU A 399 -22.26 17.80 12.41
N PHE A 400 -23.51 17.38 12.57
CA PHE A 400 -24.62 18.26 12.93
C PHE A 400 -24.46 18.80 14.35
N SER A 401 -24.05 17.96 15.30
CA SER A 401 -23.77 18.42 16.66
C SER A 401 -22.65 19.46 16.72
N LEU A 402 -21.61 19.31 15.89
CA LEU A 402 -20.53 20.30 15.78
C LEU A 402 -21.03 21.63 15.20
N ARG A 403 -21.96 21.60 14.23
CA ARG A 403 -22.58 22.82 13.69
C ARG A 403 -23.47 23.54 14.71
N GLU A 404 -24.24 22.78 15.49
CA GLU A 404 -25.19 23.34 16.46
C GLU A 404 -24.50 23.81 17.75
N THR A 405 -23.65 22.95 18.32
CA THR A 405 -23.10 23.15 19.68
C THR A 405 -21.59 23.37 19.68
N GLY A 406 -20.89 23.11 18.57
CA GLY A 406 -19.43 23.12 18.52
C GLY A 406 -18.76 21.90 19.17
N ILE A 407 -19.55 20.97 19.71
CA ILE A 407 -19.05 19.84 20.48
C ILE A 407 -19.60 18.53 19.90
N ALA A 408 -18.70 17.55 19.68
CA ALA A 408 -19.12 16.21 19.26
C ALA A 408 -19.88 15.49 20.39
N PRO A 409 -20.90 14.66 20.12
CA PRO A 409 -21.63 13.96 21.17
C PRO A 409 -20.71 13.10 22.03
N THR A 410 -20.89 13.16 23.36
CA THR A 410 -20.04 12.47 24.35
C THR A 410 -19.88 10.97 24.08
N ARG A 411 -20.91 10.31 23.54
CA ARG A 411 -20.89 8.88 23.16
C ARG A 411 -19.86 8.53 22.07
N PHE A 412 -19.48 9.51 21.24
CA PHE A 412 -18.47 9.36 20.18
C PHE A 412 -17.13 9.99 20.57
N GLN A 413 -17.01 10.50 21.80
CA GLN A 413 -15.74 10.97 22.33
C GLN A 413 -15.00 9.83 23.03
N ARG A 414 -13.68 9.76 22.84
CA ARG A 414 -12.86 8.89 23.69
C ARG A 414 -12.84 9.48 25.09
N LYS A 415 -13.03 8.65 26.11
CA LYS A 415 -12.70 9.04 27.47
C LYS A 415 -11.23 9.48 27.48
N GLN A 416 -10.97 10.74 27.80
CA GLN A 416 -9.62 11.19 28.09
C GLN A 416 -9.07 10.26 29.19
N PRO A 417 -7.84 9.74 29.07
CA PRO A 417 -7.26 8.99 30.16
C PRO A 417 -7.21 9.91 31.38
N THR A 418 -8.04 9.65 32.39
CA THR A 418 -7.68 10.03 33.75
C THR A 418 -6.34 9.36 34.02
N GLU A 419 -5.42 10.12 34.61
CA GLU A 419 -4.00 9.83 34.81
C GLU A 419 -3.60 8.34 34.69
N ALA A 420 -2.59 8.08 33.85
CA ALA A 420 -2.13 6.73 33.54
C ALA A 420 -1.96 5.87 34.80
N PRO A 421 -2.56 4.66 34.87
CA PRO A 421 -2.36 3.79 36.02
C PRO A 421 -0.87 3.49 36.14
N LYS A 422 -0.33 3.73 37.35
CA LYS A 422 1.07 3.48 37.72
C LYS A 422 1.50 2.11 37.20
N ALA A 423 2.65 2.09 36.53
CA ALA A 423 3.19 0.94 35.81
C ALA A 423 3.00 -0.37 36.60
N ARG A 424 2.21 -1.30 36.05
CA ARG A 424 2.17 -2.68 36.55
C ARG A 424 3.59 -3.24 36.51
N LYS A 425 4.08 -3.71 37.66
CA LYS A 425 5.37 -4.41 37.80
C LYS A 425 5.49 -5.48 36.71
N PRO A 426 6.67 -5.65 36.08
CA PRO A 426 6.86 -6.65 35.04
C PRO A 426 6.50 -8.03 35.58
N ARG A 427 5.58 -8.69 34.88
CA ARG A 427 5.17 -10.07 35.18
C ARG A 427 6.39 -10.95 34.92
N LYS A 428 6.93 -11.58 35.98
CA LYS A 428 8.04 -12.55 35.85
C LYS A 428 7.66 -13.57 34.77
N THR A 429 8.37 -13.56 33.66
CA THR A 429 8.25 -14.59 32.62
C THR A 429 8.68 -15.91 33.23
N LYS A 430 7.74 -16.83 33.43
CA LYS A 430 8.09 -18.24 33.70
C LYS A 430 8.87 -18.74 32.48
N ALA A 431 10.07 -19.28 32.71
CA ALA A 431 10.93 -19.85 31.70
C ALA A 431 10.15 -20.87 30.83
N CYS A 432 10.27 -20.73 29.51
CA CYS A 432 9.78 -21.73 28.57
C CYS A 432 10.64 -22.99 28.74
N LYS A 433 10.03 -24.12 29.13
CA LYS A 433 10.71 -25.43 29.09
C LYS A 433 11.12 -25.76 27.64
N PRO A 434 12.31 -26.33 27.40
CA PRO A 434 12.73 -26.72 26.06
C PRO A 434 11.81 -27.81 25.51
N ARG A 435 11.52 -27.71 24.21
CA ARG A 435 10.68 -28.62 23.45
C ARG A 435 11.47 -29.92 23.23
N LYS A 436 11.01 -31.05 23.79
CA LYS A 436 11.57 -32.38 23.49
C LYS A 436 11.41 -32.68 22.00
N THR A 437 12.51 -33.04 21.35
CA THR A 437 12.54 -33.60 20.00
C THR A 437 11.92 -35.00 20.00
N PRO A 438 11.11 -35.39 18.99
CA PRO A 438 10.67 -36.77 18.86
C PRO A 438 11.83 -37.66 18.41
N SER A 439 11.96 -38.81 19.06
CA SER A 439 12.89 -39.90 18.72
C SER A 439 12.52 -40.56 17.39
N PRO A 440 13.50 -41.04 16.61
CA PRO A 440 13.23 -41.77 15.37
C PRO A 440 12.75 -43.19 15.70
N THR A 441 11.51 -43.52 15.33
CA THR A 441 11.05 -44.91 15.30
C THR A 441 11.45 -45.53 13.97
N ASN A 442 12.35 -46.52 14.05
CA ASN A 442 12.65 -47.47 12.97
C ASN A 442 11.36 -48.18 12.55
N ASN A 443 11.01 -48.11 11.27
CA ASN A 443 10.17 -49.10 10.62
C ASN A 443 10.86 -49.51 9.31
N LEU A 444 11.39 -50.73 9.32
CA LEU A 444 11.78 -51.48 8.12
C LEU A 444 10.51 -51.80 7.30
N PRO A 445 10.60 -51.85 5.96
CA PRO A 445 9.49 -52.25 5.11
C PRO A 445 9.38 -53.78 5.06
N ALA A 446 8.19 -54.32 5.33
CA ALA A 446 7.87 -55.70 5.01
C ALA A 446 7.58 -55.81 3.50
N GLN A 447 8.26 -56.77 2.87
CA GLN A 447 8.07 -57.18 1.48
C GLN A 447 6.79 -58.00 1.31
N LEU A 448 5.99 -57.62 0.31
CA LEU A 448 5.38 -58.42 -0.77
C LEU A 448 4.07 -57.77 -1.23
#